data_AF-A0A7K3DMP9-F1
#
_entry.id   AF-A0A7K3DMP9-F1
#
_cell.length_a   1.000
_cell.length_b   1.000
_cell.length_c   1.000
_cell.angle_alpha   90.00
_cell.angle_beta   90.00
_cell.angle_gamma   90.00
#
_symmetry.space_group_name_H-M   'P 1'
#
loop_
_entity.id
_entity.type
_entity.pdbx_description
1 polymer ?
#
loop_
_entity_poly.entity_id
_entity_poly.type
_entity_poly.pdbx_seq_one_letter_code
_entity_poly.pdbx_strand_id
1 'polypeptide(L)'
;FGGGPHECPGQDIGRAIADIGVDAFLMRLPDAELSVDESELRWRSTILSQHLVALPVGFTPRPQQDVVSVPSMSPPQRADWQVSSPNAGGPAVPGAAVPPQPGPAPAAPTAPQGVAPQQERLGAWQRFLRWWRGY
;
A
#
# COMPACT_ATOMS: atom_id res chain seq x y z
N PHE A 1 -10.05 33.74 7.53
CA PHE A 1 -8.58 33.83 7.39
C PHE A 1 -8.04 35.27 7.45
N GLY A 2 -8.78 36.25 8.00
CA GLY A 2 -8.34 37.64 8.00
C GLY A 2 -8.33 38.25 6.58
N GLY A 3 -7.63 39.36 6.41
CA GLY A 3 -7.42 40.03 5.12
C GLY A 3 -6.47 41.21 5.25
N GLY A 4 -5.84 41.61 4.14
CA GLY A 4 -4.86 42.71 4.11
C GLY A 4 -3.56 42.35 4.85
N PRO A 5 -2.86 43.30 5.50
CA PRO A 5 -1.59 43.07 6.18
C PRO A 5 -1.62 42.01 7.30
N HIS A 6 -2.81 41.60 7.75
CA HIS A 6 -3.02 40.58 8.76
C HIS A 6 -3.77 39.35 8.22
N GLU A 7 -3.63 39.09 6.92
CA GLU A 7 -4.08 37.84 6.31
C GLU A 7 -3.30 36.64 6.91
N CYS A 8 -4.00 35.52 7.08
CA CYS A 8 -3.40 34.32 7.62
C CYS A 8 -2.38 33.74 6.64
N PRO A 9 -1.08 33.64 7.00
CA PRO A 9 -0.05 33.12 6.10
C PRO A 9 -0.24 31.63 5.77
N GLY A 10 -1.05 30.90 6.55
CA GLY A 10 -1.35 29.49 6.35
C GLY A 10 -2.68 29.21 5.66
N GLN A 11 -3.35 30.22 5.08
CA GLN A 11 -4.69 30.07 4.50
C GLN A 11 -4.75 28.95 3.45
N ASP A 12 -3.82 28.92 2.51
CA ASP A 12 -3.86 27.96 1.40
C ASP A 12 -3.62 26.54 1.87
N ILE A 13 -2.67 26.35 2.80
CA ILE A 13 -2.41 25.06 3.43
C ILE A 13 -3.63 24.62 4.26
N GLY A 14 -4.23 25.54 5.03
CA GLY A 14 -5.41 25.25 5.84
C GLY A 14 -6.60 24.81 4.99
N ARG A 15 -6.81 25.47 3.84
CA ARG A 15 -7.84 25.06 2.86
C ARG A 15 -7.55 23.68 2.31
N ALA A 16 -6.33 23.44 1.82
CA ALA A 16 -5.96 22.14 1.27
C ALA A 16 -6.15 20.99 2.27
N ILE A 17 -5.80 21.20 3.55
CA ILE A 17 -6.02 20.22 4.61
C ILE A 17 -7.51 19.96 4.83
N ALA A 18 -8.33 21.01 4.90
CA ALA A 18 -9.77 20.88 5.12
C ALA A 18 -10.45 20.17 3.94
N ASP A 19 -10.15 20.58 2.71
CA ASP A 19 -10.75 20.03 1.49
C ASP A 19 -10.40 18.55 1.36
N ILE A 20 -9.10 18.20 1.43
CA ILE A 20 -8.65 16.81 1.34
C ILE A 20 -9.18 15.98 2.52
N GLY A 21 -9.19 16.55 3.72
CA GLY A 21 -9.66 15.87 4.92
C GLY A 21 -11.15 15.48 4.83
N VAL A 22 -11.99 16.42 4.41
CA VAL A 22 -13.43 16.20 4.25
C VAL A 22 -13.71 15.23 3.10
N ASP A 23 -13.06 15.41 1.95
CA ASP A 23 -13.22 14.51 0.81
C ASP A 23 -12.79 13.09 1.19
N ALA A 24 -11.63 12.93 1.82
CA ALA A 24 -11.13 11.63 2.23
C ALA A 24 -11.97 10.97 3.31
N PHE A 25 -12.62 11.75 4.17
CA PHE A 25 -13.60 11.26 5.13
C PHE A 25 -14.83 10.69 4.41
N LEU A 26 -15.47 11.48 3.54
CA LEU A 26 -16.69 11.08 2.83
C LEU A 26 -16.46 9.96 1.81
N MET A 27 -15.28 9.93 1.16
CA MET A 27 -14.91 8.84 0.26
C MET A 27 -14.76 7.50 1.00
N ARG A 28 -14.26 7.53 2.24
CA ARG A 28 -14.05 6.32 3.04
C ARG A 28 -15.31 5.88 3.79
N LEU A 29 -16.08 6.85 4.29
CA LEU A 29 -17.27 6.64 5.12
C LEU A 29 -18.50 7.33 4.49
N PRO A 30 -18.98 6.83 3.34
CA PRO A 30 -20.08 7.48 2.61
C PRO A 30 -21.44 7.38 3.30
N ASP A 31 -21.58 6.45 4.25
CA ASP A 31 -22.78 6.20 5.06
C ASP A 31 -22.62 6.73 6.50
N ALA A 32 -21.70 7.66 6.74
CA ALA A 32 -21.54 8.28 8.05
C ALA A 32 -22.71 9.21 8.37
N GLU A 33 -23.42 8.93 9.47
CA GLU A 33 -24.52 9.75 9.98
C GLU A 33 -24.27 10.12 11.45
N LEU A 34 -24.85 11.24 11.91
CA LEU A 34 -24.78 11.62 13.32
C LEU A 34 -25.45 10.55 14.19
N SER A 35 -24.76 10.10 15.23
CA SER A 35 -25.31 9.09 16.15
C SER A 35 -26.14 9.69 17.29
N VAL A 36 -26.31 11.01 17.30
CA VAL A 36 -27.04 11.82 18.29
C VAL A 36 -27.81 12.91 17.55
N ASP A 37 -28.80 13.53 18.20
CA ASP A 37 -29.47 14.70 17.61
C ASP A 37 -28.50 15.89 17.49
N GLU A 38 -28.70 16.75 16.49
CA GLU A 38 -27.84 17.91 16.25
C GLU A 38 -27.83 18.87 17.46
N SER A 39 -28.94 18.99 18.18
CA SER A 39 -29.05 19.82 19.38
C SER A 39 -28.22 19.31 20.57
N GLU A 40 -27.80 18.04 20.55
CA GLU A 40 -26.95 17.45 21.57
C GLU A 40 -25.45 17.72 21.33
N LEU A 41 -25.09 18.25 20.15
CA LEU A 41 -23.72 18.55 19.81
C LEU A 41 -23.18 19.71 20.67
N ARG A 42 -22.07 19.44 21.35
CA ARG A 42 -21.44 20.42 22.23
C ARG A 42 -20.32 21.16 21.51
N TRP A 43 -20.40 22.48 21.58
CA TRP A 43 -19.40 23.39 21.04
C TRP A 43 -18.50 23.95 22.13
N ARG A 44 -17.22 24.14 21.81
CA ARG A 44 -16.29 24.94 22.60
C ARG A 44 -15.94 26.19 21.82
N SER A 45 -16.22 27.32 22.45
CA SER A 45 -15.94 28.64 21.91
C SER A 45 -14.92 29.34 22.80
N THR A 46 -13.93 29.93 22.16
CA THR A 46 -12.97 30.86 22.74
C THR A 46 -13.09 32.20 22.01
N ILE A 47 -12.36 33.22 22.47
CA ILE A 47 -12.33 34.54 21.79
C ILE A 47 -11.87 34.41 20.32
N LEU A 48 -11.11 33.37 19.97
CA LEU A 48 -10.46 33.24 18.67
C LEU A 48 -10.98 32.06 17.83
N SER A 49 -11.77 31.16 18.40
CA SER A 49 -12.17 29.93 17.71
C SER A 49 -13.46 29.34 18.25
N GLN A 50 -14.15 28.58 17.40
CA GLN A 50 -15.28 27.74 17.76
C GLN A 50 -15.13 26.39 17.07
N HIS A 51 -15.31 25.30 17.82
CA HIS A 51 -15.22 23.94 17.29
C HIS A 51 -16.12 23.00 18.08
N LEU A 52 -16.50 21.88 17.46
CA LEU A 52 -17.19 20.80 18.16
C LEU A 52 -16.22 20.11 19.12
N VAL A 53 -16.71 19.79 20.33
CA VAL A 53 -15.97 18.95 21.29
C VAL A 53 -15.75 17.56 20.71
N ALA A 54 -16.79 17.03 20.08
CA ALA A 54 -16.80 15.74 19.41
C ALA A 54 -17.87 15.77 18.32
N LEU A 55 -17.68 14.97 17.28
CA LEU A 55 -18.67 14.69 16.24
C LEU A 55 -18.99 13.19 16.28
N PRO A 56 -19.97 12.76 17.09
CA PRO A 56 -20.35 11.36 17.19
C PRO A 56 -21.00 10.90 15.88
N VAL A 57 -20.41 9.91 15.22
CA VAL A 57 -20.91 9.36 13.96
C VAL A 57 -21.05 7.85 14.04
N GLY A 58 -22.11 7.32 13.44
CA GLY A 58 -22.30 5.90 13.14
C GLY A 58 -22.02 5.64 11.67
N PHE A 59 -21.39 4.51 11.35
CA PHE A 59 -21.16 4.06 9.98
C PHE A 59 -20.99 2.54 9.94
N THR A 60 -21.23 1.92 8.79
CA THR A 60 -20.99 0.48 8.60
C THR A 60 -19.48 0.20 8.61
N PRO A 61 -18.97 -0.71 9.47
CA PRO A 61 -17.54 -1.02 9.50
C PRO A 61 -17.03 -1.49 8.13
N ARG A 62 -15.96 -0.87 7.65
CA ARG A 62 -15.26 -1.28 6.43
C ARG A 62 -13.90 -1.91 6.77
N PRO A 63 -13.39 -2.83 5.92
CA PRO A 63 -12.05 -3.36 6.09
C PRO A 63 -11.03 -2.22 6.19
N GLN A 64 -10.19 -2.26 7.23
CA GLN A 64 -9.18 -1.23 7.42
C GLN A 64 -8.22 -1.24 6.23
N GLN A 65 -7.99 -0.06 5.64
CA GLN A 65 -6.96 0.08 4.60
C GLN A 65 -5.61 -0.24 5.23
N ASP A 66 -4.80 -1.04 4.55
CA ASP A 66 -3.47 -1.41 5.04
C ASP A 66 -2.50 -0.24 4.82
N VAL A 67 -2.45 0.68 5.78
CA VAL A 67 -1.65 1.92 5.72
C VAL A 67 -0.15 1.65 5.78
N VAL A 68 0.26 0.45 6.22
CA VAL A 68 1.67 0.03 6.26
C VAL A 68 2.08 -0.77 5.03
N SER A 69 1.13 -1.12 4.17
CA SER A 69 1.44 -1.80 2.91
C SER A 69 2.18 -0.84 1.99
N VAL A 70 3.35 -1.26 1.50
CA VAL A 70 4.07 -0.53 0.47
C VAL A 70 3.18 -0.53 -0.77
N PRO A 71 2.81 0.64 -1.32
CA PRO A 71 2.04 0.67 -2.56
C PRO A 71 2.85 -0.02 -3.66
N SER A 72 2.42 -1.23 -4.03
CA SER A 72 3.01 -2.02 -5.09
C SER A 72 2.42 -1.58 -6.42
N MET A 73 3.28 -1.18 -7.36
CA MET A 73 2.87 -0.98 -8.75
C MET A 73 2.64 -2.29 -9.50
N SER A 74 3.02 -3.45 -8.91
CA SER A 74 2.68 -4.74 -9.49
C SER A 74 1.24 -5.11 -9.11
N PRO A 75 0.31 -5.22 -10.09
CA PRO A 75 -1.03 -5.69 -9.81
C PRO A 75 -0.97 -7.11 -9.25
N PRO A 76 -1.91 -7.50 -8.36
CA PRO A 76 -2.01 -8.88 -7.91
C PRO A 76 -2.18 -9.79 -9.14
N GLN A 77 -1.24 -10.70 -9.35
CA GLN A 77 -1.36 -11.73 -10.38
C GLN A 77 -2.52 -12.66 -10.00
N ARG A 78 -3.75 -12.33 -10.43
CA ARG A 78 -4.85 -13.29 -10.39
C ARG A 78 -4.55 -14.37 -11.41
N ALA A 79 -4.50 -15.61 -10.95
CA ALA A 79 -4.19 -16.78 -11.76
C ALA A 79 -5.26 -17.09 -12.84
N ASP A 80 -6.43 -16.47 -12.77
CA ASP A 80 -7.59 -16.84 -13.60
C ASP A 80 -7.88 -15.89 -14.78
N TRP A 81 -7.15 -14.78 -14.93
CA TRP A 81 -7.35 -13.87 -16.07
C TRP A 81 -6.04 -13.57 -16.80
N GLN A 82 -5.35 -14.59 -17.33
CA GLN A 82 -4.35 -14.33 -18.35
C GLN A 82 -5.05 -13.83 -19.62
N VAL A 83 -5.06 -12.51 -19.83
CA VAL A 83 -5.05 -11.96 -21.19
C VAL A 83 -3.64 -12.24 -21.73
N SER A 84 -3.46 -13.43 -22.29
CA SER A 84 -2.34 -13.64 -23.21
C SER A 84 -2.61 -12.73 -24.41
N SER A 85 -1.82 -11.67 -24.57
CA SER A 85 -1.54 -11.16 -25.91
C SER A 85 -1.16 -12.40 -26.73
N PRO A 86 -1.84 -12.72 -27.83
CA PRO A 86 -1.38 -13.80 -28.69
C PRO A 86 0.08 -13.47 -28.99
N ASN A 87 0.99 -14.37 -28.60
CA ASN A 87 2.31 -14.36 -29.16
C ASN A 87 2.06 -14.47 -30.67
N ALA A 88 2.14 -13.34 -31.38
CA ALA A 88 2.06 -13.33 -32.82
C ALA A 88 3.26 -14.14 -33.25
N GLY A 89 3.01 -15.44 -33.45
CA GLY A 89 4.00 -16.39 -33.89
C GLY A 89 4.66 -15.77 -35.10
N GLY A 90 5.90 -15.31 -34.91
CA GLY A 90 6.78 -15.08 -36.03
C GLY A 90 6.77 -16.36 -36.87
N PRO A 91 6.78 -16.24 -38.22
CA PRO A 91 6.64 -17.38 -39.08
C PRO A 91 7.60 -18.50 -38.64
N ALA A 92 7.03 -19.68 -38.42
CA ALA A 92 7.78 -20.89 -38.18
C ALA A 92 8.83 -21.01 -39.29
N VAL A 93 10.10 -20.86 -38.92
CA VAL A 93 11.21 -21.10 -39.84
C VAL A 93 11.11 -22.59 -40.23
N PRO A 94 10.93 -22.94 -41.52
CA PRO A 94 10.87 -24.33 -41.95
C PRO A 94 12.17 -25.03 -41.55
N GLY A 95 12.04 -26.24 -41.02
CA GLY A 95 13.10 -26.99 -40.36
C GLY A 95 14.40 -27.04 -41.16
N ALA A 96 15.47 -26.53 -40.54
CA ALA A 96 16.81 -26.96 -40.87
C ALA A 96 16.92 -28.45 -40.50
N ALA A 97 17.11 -29.30 -41.50
CA ALA A 97 17.31 -30.73 -41.33
C ALA A 97 18.43 -31.00 -40.32
N VAL A 98 18.05 -31.60 -39.18
CA VAL A 98 19.00 -32.16 -38.23
C VAL A 98 19.57 -33.45 -38.85
N PRO A 99 20.88 -33.60 -39.05
CA PRO A 99 21.45 -34.88 -39.47
C PRO A 99 21.27 -35.93 -38.35
N PRO A 100 21.08 -37.22 -38.68
CA PRO A 100 20.81 -38.24 -37.68
C PRO A 100 22.02 -38.42 -36.75
N GLN A 101 21.84 -38.08 -35.47
CA GLN A 101 22.76 -38.39 -34.40
C GLN A 101 22.78 -39.91 -34.13
N PRO A 102 23.94 -40.57 -34.02
CA PRO A 102 24.04 -41.94 -33.52
C PRO A 102 23.57 -42.05 -32.06
N GLY A 103 22.94 -43.18 -31.72
CA GLY A 103 22.13 -43.40 -30.51
C GLY A 103 22.84 -43.27 -29.14
N PRO A 104 22.07 -43.26 -28.05
CA PRO A 104 22.55 -42.89 -26.72
C PRO A 104 23.30 -44.04 -26.02
N ALA A 105 24.51 -43.75 -25.53
CA ALA A 105 25.21 -44.56 -24.54
C ALA A 105 24.81 -44.14 -23.11
N PRO A 106 24.77 -45.05 -22.11
CA PRO A 106 24.09 -44.80 -20.83
C PRO A 106 24.94 -44.08 -19.78
N ALA A 107 24.28 -43.14 -19.10
CA ALA A 107 24.37 -42.71 -17.69
C ALA A 107 25.74 -42.49 -17.01
N ALA A 108 25.91 -41.27 -16.46
CA ALA A 108 26.67 -41.03 -15.23
C ALA A 108 25.76 -40.28 -14.22
N PRO A 109 25.64 -40.73 -12.95
CA PRO A 109 24.81 -40.06 -11.95
C PRO A 109 25.51 -38.82 -11.40
N THR A 110 24.83 -37.67 -11.43
CA THR A 110 25.26 -36.46 -10.72
C THR A 110 24.94 -36.62 -9.23
N ALA A 111 25.96 -36.49 -8.39
CA ALA A 111 25.88 -36.53 -6.93
C ALA A 111 24.99 -35.41 -6.35
N PRO A 112 24.34 -35.62 -5.18
CA PRO A 112 23.51 -34.61 -4.54
C PRO A 112 24.37 -33.45 -4.01
N GLN A 113 24.04 -32.23 -4.45
CA GLN A 113 24.63 -31.02 -3.91
C GLN A 113 24.17 -30.83 -2.45
N GLY A 114 25.14 -30.70 -1.55
CA GLY A 114 24.92 -30.54 -0.11
C GLY A 114 24.17 -29.25 0.24
N VAL A 115 23.32 -29.36 1.25
CA VAL A 115 22.58 -28.24 1.86
C VAL A 115 23.59 -27.28 2.49
N ALA A 116 23.73 -26.08 1.93
CA ALA A 116 24.45 -24.99 2.57
C ALA A 116 23.65 -24.50 3.80
N PRO A 117 24.29 -24.25 4.95
CA PRO A 117 23.57 -23.76 6.13
C PRO A 117 23.04 -22.35 5.86
N GLN A 118 21.73 -22.16 6.02
CA GLN A 118 21.09 -20.84 6.02
C GLN A 118 21.67 -20.01 7.16
N GLN A 119 22.45 -18.99 6.82
CA GLN A 119 22.87 -17.96 7.77
C GLN A 119 21.62 -17.18 8.23
N GLU A 120 21.27 -17.32 9.51
CA GLU A 120 20.21 -16.54 10.11
C GLU A 120 20.56 -15.05 10.06
N ARG A 121 19.82 -14.32 9.21
CA ARG A 121 19.93 -12.87 9.07
C ARG A 121 19.35 -12.22 10.32
N LEU A 122 20.21 -11.93 11.29
CA LEU A 122 19.87 -11.20 12.51
C LEU A 122 19.06 -9.93 12.16
N GLY A 123 17.86 -9.83 12.73
CA GLY A 123 16.87 -8.80 12.40
C GLY A 123 17.31 -7.40 12.82
N ALA A 124 16.74 -6.38 12.18
CA ALA A 124 17.04 -4.96 12.45
C ALA A 124 16.95 -4.59 13.94
N TRP A 125 16.05 -5.26 14.68
CA TRP A 125 15.88 -5.14 16.13
C TRP A 125 17.11 -5.56 16.95
N GLN A 126 17.83 -6.61 16.54
CA GLN A 126 19.06 -7.03 17.22
C GLN A 126 20.22 -6.07 16.95
N ARG A 127 20.24 -5.42 15.78
CA ARG A 127 21.22 -4.37 15.45
C ARG A 127 20.95 -3.10 16.26
N PHE A 128 19.69 -2.73 16.43
CA PHE A 128 19.27 -1.61 17.27
C PHE A 128 19.60 -1.85 18.76
N LEU A 129 19.28 -3.02 19.31
CA LEU A 129 19.60 -3.36 20.71
C LEU A 129 21.10 -3.37 21.02
N ARG A 130 21.95 -3.72 20.05
CA ARG A 130 23.41 -3.66 20.20
C ARG A 130 23.95 -2.24 20.13
N TRP A 131 23.35 -1.37 19.31
CA TRP A 131 23.68 0.05 19.26
C TRP A 131 23.29 0.77 20.57
N TRP A 132 22.13 0.43 21.13
CA TRP A 132 21.66 1.05 22.37
C TRP A 132 22.42 0.60 23.63
N ARG A 133 23.07 -0.58 23.60
CA ARG A 133 23.84 -1.13 24.73
C ARG A 133 25.33 -0.73 24.76
N GLY A 134 25.76 0.21 23.93
CA GLY A 134 27.17 0.60 23.84
C GLY A 134 27.41 2.08 23.53
N TYR A 135 27.19 2.93 24.54
CA TYR A 135 28.04 4.07 24.93
C TYR A 135 27.85 4.34 26.42
#